data_AF-A0A2I1C3N5-F1
#
_entry.id   AF-A0A2I1C3N5-F1
#
_cell.length_a   1.000
_cell.length_b   1.000
_cell.length_c   1.000
_cell.angle_alpha   90.00
_cell.angle_beta   90.00
_cell.angle_gamma   90.00
#
_symmetry.space_group_name_H-M   'P 1'
#
loop_
_entity.id
_entity.type
_entity.pdbx_description
1 polymer ?
#
loop_
_entity_poly.entity_id
_entity_poly.type
_entity_poly.pdbx_seq_one_letter_code
_entity_poly.pdbx_strand_id
1 'polypeptide(L)'
;MTLNKNKVRSSIRDAQGQLISGEITGIVELLDDGTALKSPFPDAEIESHVPDIAREASIYRRIGPHRRLVRLLGHSRDDLVLEYMQNGDLKTYLWLFARWVEAGVW
;
A
#
# COMPACT_ATOMS: atom_id res chain seq x y z
N MET A 1 22.51 -33.65 -14.99
CA MET A 1 22.17 -32.98 -13.71
C MET A 1 21.34 -31.76 -14.05
N THR A 2 20.02 -31.85 -13.88
CA THR A 2 19.07 -30.80 -14.26
C THR A 2 18.96 -29.79 -13.12
N LEU A 3 19.40 -28.55 -13.34
CA LEU A 3 19.24 -27.46 -12.37
C LEU A 3 17.76 -27.09 -12.25
N ASN A 4 17.22 -27.27 -11.06
CA ASN A 4 15.88 -26.87 -10.66
C ASN A 4 15.72 -25.33 -10.83
N LYS A 5 14.75 -24.90 -11.66
CA LYS A 5 14.54 -23.51 -12.08
C LYS A 5 13.59 -22.71 -11.16
N ASN A 6 13.44 -23.07 -9.89
CA ASN A 6 12.59 -22.31 -8.95
C ASN A 6 13.43 -21.55 -7.91
N LYS A 7 14.39 -20.74 -8.38
CA LYS A 7 15.05 -19.76 -7.50
C LYS A 7 14.16 -18.52 -7.45
N VAL A 8 13.25 -18.48 -6.47
CA VAL A 8 12.52 -17.26 -6.10
C VAL A 8 13.58 -16.20 -5.81
N ARG A 9 13.70 -15.21 -6.68
CA ARG A 9 14.55 -14.04 -6.44
C ARG A 9 13.78 -13.15 -5.48
N SER A 10 14.14 -13.18 -4.20
CA SER A 10 13.71 -12.18 -3.24
C SER A 10 14.60 -10.95 -3.38
N SER A 11 14.03 -9.79 -3.64
CA SER A 11 14.71 -8.52 -3.44
C SER A 11 14.52 -8.09 -1.98
N ILE A 12 15.57 -7.53 -1.38
CA ILE A 12 15.54 -7.01 -0.01
C ILE A 12 15.67 -5.49 -0.16
N ARG A 13 14.77 -4.74 0.48
CA ARG A 13 14.87 -3.29 0.62
C ARG A 13 14.75 -2.91 2.09
N ASP A 14 15.35 -1.78 2.44
CA ASP A 14 15.14 -1.20 3.76
C ASP A 14 13.71 -0.67 3.87
N ALA A 15 13.07 -0.96 5.01
CA ALA A 15 11.77 -0.39 5.33
C ALA A 15 11.91 1.12 5.54
N GLN A 16 10.95 1.88 5.00
CA GLN A 16 10.88 3.33 5.19
C GLN A 16 9.95 3.69 6.34
N GLY A 17 9.09 2.76 6.77
CA GLY A 17 8.19 2.93 7.90
C GLY A 17 7.62 1.61 8.41
N GLN A 18 6.51 1.67 9.13
CA GLN A 18 5.79 0.47 9.58
C GLN A 18 4.98 -0.10 8.41
N LEU A 19 5.27 -1.34 7.99
CA LEU A 19 4.45 -2.04 7.00
C LEU A 19 3.02 -2.23 7.52
N ILE A 20 2.03 -1.64 6.83
CA ILE A 20 0.61 -1.71 7.19
C ILE A 20 -0.23 -2.49 6.17
N SER A 21 0.23 -2.61 4.92
CA SER A 21 -0.43 -3.42 3.90
C SER A 21 0.55 -3.87 2.81
N GLY A 22 0.25 -5.01 2.18
CA GLY A 22 0.92 -5.47 0.97
C GLY A 22 -0.11 -5.94 -0.05
N GLU A 23 -0.08 -5.32 -1.23
CA GLU A 23 -0.92 -5.66 -2.38
C GLU A 23 -0.07 -6.16 -3.55
N ILE A 24 -0.70 -6.46 -4.69
CA ILE A 24 -0.05 -7.07 -5.86
C ILE A 24 1.02 -6.15 -6.46
N THR A 25 0.73 -4.86 -6.58
CA THR A 25 1.60 -3.89 -7.27
C THR A 25 2.43 -3.03 -6.31
N GLY A 26 2.14 -3.11 -5.01
CA GLY A 26 2.80 -2.24 -4.05
C GLY A 26 2.62 -2.66 -2.61
N ILE A 27 3.48 -2.11 -1.76
CA ILE A 27 3.35 -2.19 -0.32
C ILE A 27 3.09 -0.80 0.24
N VAL A 28 2.40 -0.75 1.38
CA VAL A 28 2.04 0.49 2.06
C VAL A 28 2.68 0.50 3.43
N GLU A 29 3.43 1.55 3.72
CA GLU A 29 4.10 1.80 4.99
C GLU A 29 3.56 3.08 5.64
N LEU A 30 3.38 3.08 6.96
CA LEU A 30 3.11 4.27 7.75
C LEU A 30 4.45 4.92 8.14
N LEU A 31 4.64 6.18 7.75
CA LEU A 31 5.81 6.98 8.07
C LEU A 31 5.66 7.68 9.43
N ASP A 32 6.78 8.13 10.00
CA ASP A 32 6.83 8.82 11.29
C ASP A 32 6.05 10.14 11.33
N ASP A 33 5.85 10.77 10.16
CA ASP A 33 5.06 11.99 10.02
C ASP A 33 3.54 11.74 9.95
N GLY A 34 3.11 10.48 10.05
CA GLY A 34 1.71 10.08 9.99
C GLY A 34 1.14 9.99 8.58
N THR A 35 1.97 10.04 7.53
CA THR A 35 1.55 9.79 6.15
C THR A 35 1.74 8.32 5.75
N ALA A 36 0.98 7.88 4.74
CA ALA A 36 1.11 6.55 4.18
C ALA A 36 1.93 6.60 2.88
N LEU A 37 3.03 5.87 2.84
CA LEU A 37 3.86 5.69 1.64
C LEU A 37 3.44 4.42 0.92
N LYS A 38 3.07 4.54 -0.35
CA LYS A 38 2.89 3.38 -1.24
C LYS A 38 4.06 3.30 -2.20
N SER A 39 4.79 2.19 -2.14
CA SER A 39 5.95 1.89 -2.98
C SER A 39 5.70 0.64 -3.82
N PRO A 40 6.45 0.42 -4.91
CA PRO A 40 6.32 -0.76 -5.76
C PRO A 40 6.60 -2.03 -4.95
N PHE A 41 5.95 -3.14 -5.31
CA PHE A 41 6.14 -4.38 -4.57
C PHE A 41 7.60 -4.87 -4.76
N PRO A 42 8.32 -5.19 -3.67
CA PRO A 42 9.73 -5.55 -3.76
C PRO A 42 9.88 -7.04 -4.11
N ASP A 43 9.61 -7.38 -5.36
CA ASP A 43 9.85 -8.70 -5.93
C ASP A 43 10.87 -8.65 -7.09
N ALA A 44 10.99 -9.75 -7.83
CA ALA A 44 11.86 -9.85 -8.99
C ALA A 44 11.39 -9.01 -10.19
N GLU A 45 10.15 -8.54 -10.17
CA GLU A 45 9.46 -7.80 -11.23
C GLU A 45 9.19 -6.34 -10.82
N ILE A 46 9.89 -5.81 -9.80
CA ILE A 46 9.72 -4.45 -9.28
C ILE A 46 9.66 -3.35 -10.36
N GLU A 47 10.50 -3.45 -11.40
CA GLU A 47 10.53 -2.50 -12.52
C GLU A 47 9.21 -2.49 -13.32
N SER A 48 8.46 -3.60 -13.29
CA SER A 48 7.14 -3.72 -13.92
C SER A 48 6.02 -3.11 -13.07
N HIS A 49 6.23 -3.00 -11.76
CA HIS A 49 5.28 -2.38 -10.81
C HIS A 49 5.38 -0.85 -10.80
N VAL A 50 6.56 -0.28 -11.11
CA VAL A 50 6.77 1.18 -11.17
C VAL A 50 5.78 1.90 -12.12
N PRO A 51 5.55 1.43 -13.37
CA PRO A 51 4.53 2.00 -14.24
C PRO A 51 3.11 2.01 -13.64
N ASP A 52 2.75 1.01 -12.84
CA ASP A 52 1.44 0.95 -12.18
C ASP A 52 1.29 2.01 -11.10
N ILE A 53 2.34 2.24 -10.31
CA ILE A 53 2.38 3.35 -9.33
C ILE A 53 2.27 4.70 -10.03
N ALA A 54 3.04 4.91 -11.10
CA ALA A 54 2.98 6.15 -11.88
C ALA A 54 1.59 6.37 -12.52
N ARG A 55 0.94 5.29 -12.97
CA ARG A 55 -0.44 5.33 -13.48
C ARG A 55 -1.42 5.71 -12.38
N GLU A 56 -1.29 5.16 -11.19
CA GLU A 56 -2.12 5.52 -10.03
C GLU A 56 -1.98 7.02 -9.68
N ALA A 57 -0.75 7.56 -9.65
CA ALA A 57 -0.51 9.00 -9.47
C ALA A 57 -1.24 9.85 -10.53
N SER A 58 -1.24 9.40 -11.80
CA SER A 58 -1.93 10.10 -12.89
C SER A 58 -3.45 10.12 -12.70
N ILE A 59 -4.03 9.04 -12.15
CA ILE A 59 -5.46 8.92 -11.87
C ILE A 59 -5.85 9.89 -10.76
N TYR A 60 -5.12 9.91 -9.64
CA TYR A 60 -5.34 10.87 -8.56
C TYR A 60 -5.30 12.32 -9.06
N ARG A 61 -4.29 12.69 -9.85
CA ARG A 61 -4.17 14.04 -10.42
C ARG A 61 -5.34 14.41 -11.33
N ARG A 62 -5.83 13.45 -12.12
CA ARG A 62 -6.95 13.67 -13.04
C ARG A 62 -8.29 13.82 -12.32
N ILE A 63 -8.52 13.05 -11.26
CA ILE A 63 -9.76 13.12 -10.47
C ILE A 63 -9.77 14.39 -9.60
N GLY A 64 -8.61 14.76 -9.05
CA GLY A 64 -8.49 15.84 -8.07
C GLY A 64 -8.91 15.42 -6.66
N PRO A 65 -8.69 16.29 -5.66
CA PRO A 65 -9.00 15.98 -4.26
C PRO A 65 -10.51 15.88 -4.03
N HIS A 66 -10.94 14.85 -3.31
CA HIS A 66 -12.35 14.64 -2.97
C HIS A 66 -12.49 13.94 -1.60
N ARG A 67 -13.42 14.39 -0.75
CA ARG A 67 -13.65 13.87 0.62
C ARG A 67 -13.81 12.34 0.74
N ARG A 68 -14.29 11.69 -0.32
CA ARG A 68 -14.56 10.22 -0.34
C ARG A 68 -13.43 9.41 -1.00
N LEU A 69 -12.32 10.05 -1.32
CA LEU A 69 -11.16 9.44 -1.93
C LEU A 69 -9.96 9.72 -1.04
N VAL A 70 -9.11 8.72 -0.82
CA VAL A 70 -7.85 8.91 -0.10
C VAL A 70 -7.06 10.02 -0.79
N ARG A 71 -6.65 11.03 -0.04
CA ARG A 71 -5.96 12.19 -0.61
C ARG A 71 -4.52 11.85 -0.97
N LEU A 72 -4.17 12.13 -2.22
CA LEU A 72 -2.77 12.21 -2.66
C LEU A 72 -2.13 13.49 -2.08
N LEU A 73 -1.10 13.32 -1.27
CA LEU A 73 -0.33 14.42 -0.66
C LEU A 73 0.91 14.77 -1.50
N GLY A 74 1.50 13.77 -2.15
CA GLY A 74 2.66 13.90 -3.01
C GLY A 74 2.92 12.61 -3.79
N HIS A 75 3.81 12.67 -4.78
CA HIS A 75 4.30 11.49 -5.47
C HIS A 75 5.72 11.74 -5.97
N SER A 76 6.52 10.67 -6.05
CA SER A 76 7.78 10.63 -6.77
C SER A 76 7.55 9.88 -8.11
N ARG A 77 8.64 9.50 -8.79
CA ARG A 77 8.55 8.59 -9.93
C ARG A 77 8.01 7.22 -9.51
N ASP A 78 8.40 6.78 -8.32
CA ASP A 78 8.28 5.38 -7.89
C ASP A 78 7.31 5.22 -6.72
N ASP A 79 6.98 6.29 -6.00
CA ASP A 79 6.17 6.24 -4.77
C ASP A 79 5.01 7.24 -4.74
N LEU A 80 3.99 6.92 -3.95
CA LEU A 80 2.89 7.82 -3.59
C LEU A 80 2.93 8.14 -2.09
N VAL A 81 2.77 9.41 -1.75
CA VAL A 81 2.51 9.85 -0.38
C VAL A 81 1.01 10.15 -0.27
N LEU A 82 0.33 9.38 0.57
CA LEU A 82 -1.12 9.40 0.77
C LEU A 82 -1.45 9.82 2.19
N GLU A 83 -2.66 10.34 2.41
CA GLU A 83 -3.17 10.48 3.77
C GLU A 83 -3.37 9.11 4.42
N TYR A 84 -3.07 9.01 5.71
CA TYR A 84 -3.24 7.77 6.45
C TYR A 84 -4.69 7.60 6.91
N MET A 85 -5.22 6.39 6.67
CA MET A 85 -6.57 6.01 7.09
C MET A 85 -6.50 5.19 8.38
N GLN A 86 -6.64 5.87 9.52
CA GLN A 86 -6.42 5.30 10.87
C GLN A 86 -7.29 4.05 11.19
N ASN A 87 -8.47 3.95 10.59
CA ASN A 87 -9.39 2.82 10.79
C ASN A 87 -9.15 1.66 9.82
N GLY A 88 -8.12 1.74 8.97
CA GLY A 88 -7.81 0.71 7.98
C GLY A 88 -8.85 0.58 6.87
N ASP A 89 -8.95 -0.61 6.30
CA ASP A 89 -9.90 -0.90 5.22
C ASP A 89 -11.32 -1.18 5.76
N LEU A 90 -12.32 -0.90 4.92
CA LEU A 90 -13.73 -1.03 5.29
C LEU A 90 -14.13 -2.46 5.65
N LYS A 91 -13.56 -3.49 5.00
CA LYS A 91 -13.92 -4.88 5.25
C LYS A 91 -13.47 -5.29 6.65
N THR A 92 -12.22 -4.99 7.00
CA THR A 92 -11.66 -5.25 8.33
C THR A 92 -12.40 -4.45 9.40
N TYR A 93 -12.68 -3.17 9.13
CA TYR A 93 -13.44 -2.32 10.05
C TYR A 93 -14.82 -2.90 10.38
N LEU A 94 -15.60 -3.29 9.35
CA LEU A 94 -16.92 -3.87 9.55
C LEU A 94 -16.87 -5.23 10.27
N TRP A 95 -15.86 -6.04 9.99
CA TRP A 95 -15.69 -7.33 10.65
C TRP A 95 -15.33 -7.17 12.14
N LEU A 96 -14.43 -6.25 12.46
CA LEU A 96 -14.10 -5.94 13.85
C LEU A 96 -15.33 -5.41 14.59
N PHE A 97 -16.04 -4.47 13.98
CA PHE A 97 -17.27 -3.93 14.57
C PHE A 97 -18.27 -5.03 14.91
N ALA A 98 -18.56 -5.95 13.97
CA ALA A 98 -19.42 -7.11 14.20
C ALA A 98 -18.99 -7.95 15.42
N ARG A 99 -17.68 -8.20 15.57
CA ARG A 99 -17.15 -8.95 16.72
C ARG A 99 -17.30 -8.22 18.04
N TRP A 100 -17.17 -6.90 18.03
CA TRP A 100 -17.33 -6.09 19.24
C TRP A 100 -18.80 -6.09 19.69
N VAL A 101 -19.72 -6.10 18.72
CA VAL A 101 -21.15 -6.30 18.96
C VAL A 101 -21.41 -7.59 19.72
N GLU A 102 -20.89 -8.70 19.20
CA GLU A 102 -21.06 -10.03 19.76
C GLU A 102 -20.40 -10.16 21.14
N ALA A 103 -19.29 -9.47 21.36
CA ALA A 103 -18.57 -9.48 22.63
C ALA A 103 -19.21 -8.56 23.70
N GLY A 104 -20.21 -7.74 23.35
CA GLY A 104 -20.82 -6.78 24.27
C GLY A 104 -19.87 -5.65 24.69
N VAL A 105 -18.82 -5.39 23.91
CA VAL A 105 -17.83 -4.34 24.17
C VAL A 105 -18.24 -3.11 23.37
N TRP A 106 -18.96 -2.21 24.03
CA TRP A 106 -19.40 -0.93 23.47
C TRP A 106 -19.49 0.16 24.52
#